data_AF-A0A1W9T9A3-F1
#
_entry.id   AF-A0A1W9T9A3-F1
#
_cell.length_a   1.000
_cell.length_b   1.000
_cell.length_c   1.000
_cell.angle_alpha   90.00
_cell.angle_beta   90.00
_cell.angle_gamma   90.00
#
_symmetry.space_group_name_H-M   'P 1'
#
loop_
_entity.id
_entity.type
_entity.pdbx_description
1 polymer ?
#
loop_
_entity_poly.entity_id
_entity_poly.type
_entity_poly.pdbx_seq_one_letter_code
_entity_poly.pdbx_strand_id
1 'polypeptide(L)'
;MSQTATINTRIDRQTKQQASRVLNKLHLSMSDAIAIYLRQIVFHQGIPFDLKVPNQTTAAAIADAREGKSMVSFSSVDDLFEDLES
;
A
#
# COMPACT_ATOMS: atom_id res chain seq x y z
N MET A 1 -0.30 -6.90 33.90
CA MET A 1 -1.63 -6.45 33.45
C MET A 1 -1.50 -6.02 32.00
N SER A 2 -2.23 -6.64 31.08
CA SER A 2 -2.22 -6.24 29.67
C SER A 2 -2.85 -4.85 29.54
N GLN A 3 -2.06 -3.85 29.16
CA GLN A 3 -2.56 -2.50 28.94
C GLN A 3 -3.39 -2.49 27.65
N THR A 4 -4.71 -2.53 27.79
CA THR A 4 -5.65 -2.38 26.67
C THR A 4 -5.85 -0.90 26.37
N ALA A 5 -5.73 -0.50 25.10
CA ALA A 5 -6.03 0.86 24.63
C ALA A 5 -7.27 0.85 23.73
N THR A 6 -8.10 1.89 23.85
CA THR A 6 -9.34 2.04 23.08
C THR A 6 -9.15 3.05 21.96
N ILE A 7 -9.65 2.74 20.76
CA ILE A 7 -9.63 3.64 19.60
C ILE A 7 -11.07 4.07 19.30
N ASN A 8 -11.30 5.38 19.27
CA ASN A 8 -12.56 5.98 18.85
C ASN A 8 -12.29 6.86 17.63
N THR A 9 -12.99 6.62 16.53
CA THR A 9 -12.85 7.42 15.30
C THR A 9 -14.19 7.73 14.68
N ARG A 10 -14.30 8.88 14.01
CA ARG A 10 -15.48 9.27 13.25
C ARG A 10 -15.29 8.84 11.79
N ILE A 11 -16.28 8.14 11.25
CA ILE A 11 -16.33 7.79 9.82
C ILE A 11 -17.71 8.11 9.28
N ASP A 12 -17.83 8.31 7.98
CA ASP A 12 -19.13 8.50 7.37
C ASP A 12 -19.96 7.21 7.43
N ARG A 13 -21.29 7.38 7.48
CA ARG A 13 -22.22 6.26 7.67
C ARG A 13 -22.18 5.28 6.50
N GLN A 14 -21.95 5.75 5.28
CA GLN A 14 -21.97 4.94 4.08
C GLN A 14 -20.75 4.00 4.05
N THR A 15 -19.55 4.53 4.28
CA THR A 15 -18.31 3.77 4.40
C THR A 15 -18.41 2.74 5.51
N LYS A 16 -18.98 3.10 6.68
CA LYS A 16 -19.21 2.15 7.78
C LYS A 16 -20.03 0.94 7.33
N GLN A 17 -21.13 1.20 6.63
CA GLN A 17 -22.04 0.15 6.16
C GLN A 17 -21.40 -0.71 5.08
N GLN A 18 -20.71 -0.08 4.12
CA GLN A 18 -20.02 -0.79 3.04
C GLN A 18 -18.90 -1.68 3.58
N ALA A 19 -18.02 -1.14 4.43
CA ALA A 19 -16.95 -1.90 5.07
C ALA A 19 -17.51 -3.07 5.91
N SER A 20 -18.56 -2.83 6.71
CA SER A 20 -19.17 -3.90 7.51
C SER A 20 -19.72 -5.03 6.66
N ARG A 21 -20.33 -4.75 5.50
CA ARG A 21 -20.81 -5.80 4.59
C ARG A 21 -19.67 -6.65 4.03
N VAL A 22 -18.53 -6.04 3.70
CA VAL A 22 -17.35 -6.76 3.21
C VAL A 22 -16.76 -7.62 4.31
N LEU A 23 -16.54 -7.05 5.51
CA LEU A 23 -15.96 -7.76 6.64
C LEU A 23 -16.84 -8.93 7.10
N ASN A 24 -18.16 -8.80 7.05
CA ASN A 24 -19.09 -9.89 7.38
C ASN A 24 -18.92 -11.10 6.45
N LYS A 25 -18.60 -10.90 5.16
CA LYS A 25 -18.30 -12.00 4.23
C LYS A 25 -17.00 -12.73 4.58
N LEU A 26 -16.10 -12.04 5.28
CA LEU A 26 -14.82 -12.57 5.74
C LEU A 26 -14.91 -13.09 7.19
N HIS A 27 -16.09 -13.08 7.81
CA HIS A 27 -16.30 -13.41 9.22
C HIS A 27 -15.44 -12.58 10.19
N LEU A 28 -15.18 -11.32 9.84
CA LEU A 28 -14.40 -10.38 10.64
C LEU A 28 -15.29 -9.29 11.23
N SER A 29 -15.03 -8.90 12.48
CA SER A 29 -15.61 -7.69 13.06
C SER A 29 -14.85 -6.44 12.60
N MET A 30 -15.47 -5.26 12.76
CA MET A 30 -14.79 -3.99 12.51
C MET A 30 -13.55 -3.82 13.40
N SER A 31 -13.64 -4.26 14.66
CA SER A 31 -12.52 -4.20 15.61
C SER A 31 -11.37 -5.10 15.19
N ASP A 32 -11.67 -6.30 14.67
CA ASP A 32 -10.63 -7.21 14.17
C ASP A 32 -9.90 -6.62 12.97
N ALA A 33 -10.65 -6.02 12.04
CA ALA A 33 -10.07 -5.36 10.87
C ALA A 33 -9.14 -4.20 11.27
N ILE A 34 -9.56 -3.36 12.22
CA ILE A 34 -8.71 -2.26 12.74
C ILE A 34 -7.47 -2.83 13.44
N ALA A 35 -7.61 -3.88 14.24
CA ALA A 35 -6.49 -4.50 14.93
C ALA A 35 -5.49 -5.13 13.94
N ILE A 36 -5.97 -5.78 12.88
CA ILE A 36 -5.14 -6.32 11.79
C ILE A 36 -4.40 -5.18 11.09
N TYR A 37 -5.09 -4.10 10.73
CA TYR A 37 -4.48 -2.94 10.07
C TYR A 37 -3.33 -2.34 10.91
N LEU A 38 -3.54 -2.14 12.21
CA LEU A 38 -2.51 -1.60 13.09
C LEU A 38 -1.31 -2.54 13.24
N ARG A 39 -1.55 -3.87 13.32
CA ARG A 39 -0.46 -4.85 13.33
C ARG A 39 0.34 -4.83 12.03
N GLN A 40 -0.34 -4.66 10.90
CA GLN A 40 0.30 -4.56 9.59
C GLN A 40 1.17 -3.29 9.49
N ILE A 41 0.73 -2.15 10.05
CA ILE A 41 1.58 -0.95 10.14
C ILE A 41 2.86 -1.22 10.93
N VAL A 42 2.74 -1.86 12.09
CA VAL A 42 3.90 -2.20 12.93
C VAL A 42 4.84 -3.17 12.21
N PHE A 43 4.28 -4.17 11.55
CA PHE A 43 5.06 -5.20 10.85
C PHE A 43 5.82 -4.64 9.65
N HIS A 44 5.19 -3.80 8.83
CA HIS A 44 5.80 -3.23 7.63
C HIS A 44 6.55 -1.91 7.87
N GLN A 45 6.54 -1.39 9.10
CA GLN A 45 7.06 -0.06 9.43
C GLN A 45 6.54 1.04 8.48
N GLY A 46 5.29 0.91 8.04
CA GLY A 46 4.72 1.74 6.99
C GLY A 46 3.24 1.40 6.77
N ILE A 47 2.55 2.19 5.95
CA ILE A 47 1.14 1.91 5.67
C ILE A 47 1.05 0.67 4.74
N PRO A 48 0.28 -0.36 5.11
CA PRO A 48 0.23 -1.66 4.42
C PRO A 48 -0.65 -1.64 3.16
N PHE A 49 -0.62 -0.54 2.43
CA PHE A 49 -1.20 -0.38 1.11
C PHE A 49 -0.47 0.74 0.39
N ASP A 50 -0.45 0.69 -0.93
CA ASP A 50 0.23 1.68 -1.76
C ASP A 50 -0.38 3.08 -1.55
N LEU A 51 0.35 3.96 -0.86
CA LEU A 51 0.04 5.39 -0.76
C LEU A 51 0.52 6.13 -2.01
N LYS A 52 0.02 5.72 -3.18
CA LYS A 52 0.43 6.32 -4.44
C LYS A 52 -0.57 7.40 -4.85
N VAL A 53 -0.22 8.66 -4.56
CA VAL A 53 -0.51 9.74 -5.51
C VAL A 53 0.79 9.92 -6.29
N PRO A 54 0.97 9.23 -7.44
CA PRO A 54 2.19 9.40 -8.21
C PRO A 54 2.31 10.88 -8.58
N ASN A 55 3.44 11.50 -8.24
CA ASN A 55 3.74 12.83 -8.74
C ASN A 55 3.81 12.78 -10.28
N GLN A 56 3.71 13.92 -10.95
CA GLN A 56 3.63 13.95 -12.43
C GLN A 56 4.80 13.20 -13.09
N THR A 57 6.01 13.31 -12.52
CA THR A 57 7.21 12.61 -13.00
C THR A 57 7.10 11.10 -12.85
N THR A 58 6.68 10.60 -11.69
CA THR A 58 6.50 9.16 -11.43
C THR A 58 5.35 8.60 -12.27
N ALA A 59 4.27 9.36 -12.48
CA ALA A 59 3.17 8.96 -13.34
C ALA A 59 3.61 8.83 -14.80
N ALA A 60 4.37 9.80 -15.31
CA ALA A 60 4.92 9.78 -16.66
C ALA A 60 5.90 8.62 -16.85
N ALA A 61 6.84 8.40 -15.91
CA ALA A 61 7.79 7.29 -15.97
C ALA A 61 7.10 5.92 -15.97
N ILE A 62 6.03 5.74 -15.18
CA ILE A 62 5.23 4.50 -15.17
C ILE A 62 4.48 4.33 -16.50
N ALA A 63 3.99 5.40 -17.11
CA ALA A 63 3.31 5.36 -18.41
C ALA A 63 4.30 5.00 -19.53
N ASP A 64 5.45 5.68 -19.59
CA ASP A 64 6.51 5.43 -20.56
C ASP A 64 7.01 3.99 -20.48
N ALA A 65 7.25 3.48 -19.26
CA ALA A 65 7.62 2.09 -19.04
C ALA A 65 6.54 1.13 -19.56
N ARG A 66 5.25 1.36 -19.28
CA ARG A 66 4.17 0.49 -19.79
C ARG A 66 4.05 0.50 -21.32
N GLU A 67 4.41 1.62 -21.95
CA GLU A 67 4.42 1.78 -23.41
C GLU A 67 5.72 1.31 -24.06
N GLY A 68 6.69 0.80 -23.28
CA GLY A 68 7.99 0.37 -23.78
C GLY A 68 8.89 1.52 -24.24
N LYS A 69 8.57 2.76 -23.85
CA LYS A 69 9.38 3.95 -24.11
C LYS A 69 10.43 4.08 -23.01
N SER A 70 11.64 4.52 -23.40
CA SER A 70 12.75 4.77 -22.47
C SER A 70 13.13 3.56 -21.61
N MET A 71 12.94 2.33 -22.13
CA MET A 71 13.44 1.11 -21.52
C MET A 71 14.76 0.69 -22.16
N VAL A 72 15.77 0.45 -21.33
CA VAL A 72 17.04 -0.18 -21.72
C VAL A 72 17.05 -1.59 -21.13
N SER A 73 17.31 -2.59 -21.96
CA SER A 73 17.48 -3.97 -21.52
C SER A 73 18.96 -4.29 -21.42
N PHE A 74 19.38 -4.87 -20.30
CA PHE A 74 20.75 -5.29 -20.07
C PHE A 74 20.86 -6.82 -20.06
N SER A 75 21.97 -7.33 -20.59
CA SER A 75 22.26 -8.76 -20.68
C SER A 75 22.77 -9.37 -19.37
N SER A 76 23.38 -8.55 -18.52
CA SER A 76 23.91 -8.97 -17.23
C SER A 76 23.64 -7.91 -16.15
N VAL A 77 23.79 -8.32 -14.90
CA VAL A 77 23.69 -7.40 -13.75
C VAL A 77 24.84 -6.41 -13.76
N ASP A 78 26.04 -6.82 -14.18
CA ASP A 78 27.22 -5.95 -14.28
C ASP A 78 27.00 -4.81 -15.29
N ASP A 79 26.43 -5.12 -16.47
CA ASP A 79 26.11 -4.12 -17.50
C ASP A 79 25.09 -3.07 -17.00
N LEU A 80 24.14 -3.48 -16.15
CA LEU A 80 23.16 -2.57 -15.56
C LEU A 80 23.82 -1.61 -14.56
N PHE A 81 24.74 -2.10 -13.73
CA PHE A 81 25.41 -1.25 -12.74
C PHE A 81 26.39 -0.28 -13.41
N GLU A 82 27.06 -0.68 -14.50
CA GLU A 82 27.97 0.20 -15.23
C GLU A 82 27.25 1.41 -15.86
N ASP A 83 26.04 1.23 -16.40
CA ASP A 83 25.21 2.33 -16.94
C ASP A 83 24.66 3.25 -15.84
N LEU A 84 24.22 2.69 -14.70
CA LEU A 84 23.66 3.44 -13.57
C LEU A 84 24.70 4.29 -12.82
N GLU A 85 25.97 3.86 -12.82
CA GLU A 85 27.07 4.57 -12.16
C GLU A 85 27.87 5.49 -13.11
N SER A 86 27.50 5.55 -14.40
CA SER A 86 28.08 6.45 -15.41
C SER A 86 27.52 7.87 -15.38
#